data_AF-A0A530GNS5-F1
#
_entry.id   AF-A0A530GNS5-F1
#
_cell.length_a   1.000
_cell.length_b   1.000
_cell.length_c   1.000
_cell.angle_alpha   90.00
_cell.angle_beta   90.00
_cell.angle_gamma   90.00
#
_symmetry.space_group_name_H-M   'P 1'
#
loop_
_entity.id
_entity.type
_entity.pdbx_description
1 polymer ?
#
loop_
_entity_poly.entity_id
_entity_poly.type
_entity_poly.pdbx_seq_one_letter_code
_entity_poly.pdbx_strand_id
1 'polypeptide(L)'
;VLGGLYDSNEGHLDPYGTTHAYAGAARKRGADVILRNRVVELKQRADGGWDIVTEKGAIVAEHVVNAGGLWAKQVGLMAGVDLPVTPMEHHYFVTEDIPEVAALDKELGLAVDLDGFSYLRQERKGVLLGVYEQNPKHWNMDGAPWDYGIELIPEDIDRISPELAKAYERFPC
;
A
#
# COMPACT_ATOMS: atom_id res chain seq x y z
N VAL A 1 -14.16 -12.56 -23.72
CA VAL A 1 -13.81 -13.33 -22.51
C VAL A 1 -14.08 -14.81 -22.77
N LEU A 2 -13.12 -15.70 -22.53
CA LEU A 2 -13.26 -17.15 -22.76
C LEU A 2 -13.70 -17.93 -21.50
N GLY A 3 -13.49 -17.37 -20.31
CA GLY A 3 -13.81 -17.94 -19.00
C GLY A 3 -13.26 -17.09 -17.86
N GLY A 4 -13.39 -17.54 -16.61
CA GLY A 4 -12.86 -16.86 -15.43
C GLY A 4 -12.64 -17.83 -14.26
N LEU A 5 -11.78 -17.43 -13.32
CA LEU A 5 -11.60 -18.08 -12.01
C LEU A 5 -12.41 -17.29 -10.98
N TYR A 6 -13.07 -17.98 -10.06
CA TYR A 6 -13.89 -17.35 -9.03
C TYR A 6 -13.55 -17.92 -7.64
N ASP A 7 -13.34 -17.03 -6.68
CA ASP A 7 -13.27 -17.34 -5.26
C ASP A 7 -14.34 -16.53 -4.51
N SER A 8 -15.20 -17.22 -3.77
CA SER A 8 -16.24 -16.58 -2.97
C SER A 8 -15.73 -15.85 -1.72
N ASN A 9 -14.45 -16.04 -1.36
CA ASN A 9 -13.82 -15.42 -0.19
C ASN A 9 -12.96 -14.20 -0.57
N GLU A 10 -12.85 -13.88 -1.85
CA GLU A 10 -12.15 -12.68 -2.31
C GLU A 10 -12.98 -11.42 -2.02
N GLY A 11 -12.31 -10.27 -1.90
CA GLY A 11 -12.97 -9.01 -1.64
C GLY A 11 -11.95 -7.88 -1.40
N HIS A 12 -12.40 -6.84 -0.69
CA HIS A 12 -11.56 -5.72 -0.30
C HIS A 12 -11.87 -5.29 1.13
N LEU A 13 -11.03 -4.43 1.69
CA LEU A 13 -11.21 -3.85 3.02
C LEU A 13 -10.81 -2.39 3.03
N ASP A 14 -11.28 -1.64 4.03
CA ASP A 14 -10.76 -0.32 4.35
C ASP A 14 -9.41 -0.47 5.08
N PRO A 15 -8.27 -0.12 4.45
CA PRO A 15 -6.97 -0.25 5.09
C PRO A 15 -6.79 0.70 6.28
N TYR A 16 -7.43 1.87 6.27
CA TYR A 16 -7.35 2.83 7.36
C TYR A 16 -8.05 2.28 8.60
N GLY A 17 -9.31 1.90 8.47
CA GLY A 17 -10.10 1.32 9.56
C GLY A 17 -9.50 0.03 10.10
N THR A 18 -9.03 -0.85 9.20
CA THR A 18 -8.39 -2.12 9.58
C THR A 18 -7.13 -1.87 10.40
N THR A 19 -6.26 -0.95 9.98
CA THR A 19 -5.04 -0.58 10.73
C THR A 19 -5.38 -0.06 12.14
N HIS A 20 -6.38 0.81 12.25
CA HIS A 20 -6.82 1.34 13.55
C HIS A 20 -7.42 0.25 14.45
N ALA A 21 -8.17 -0.68 13.88
CA ALA A 21 -8.73 -1.82 14.61
C ALA A 21 -7.62 -2.70 15.19
N TYR A 22 -6.60 -3.04 14.41
CA TYR A 22 -5.44 -3.80 14.88
C TYR A 22 -4.63 -3.03 15.93
N ALA A 23 -4.35 -1.74 15.73
CA ALA A 23 -3.65 -0.92 16.72
C ALA A 23 -4.42 -0.85 18.06
N GLY A 24 -5.75 -0.72 18.02
CA GLY A 24 -6.59 -0.78 19.20
C GLY A 24 -6.57 -2.15 19.88
N ALA A 25 -6.61 -3.23 19.10
CA ALA A 25 -6.54 -4.60 19.60
C ALA A 25 -5.18 -4.94 20.24
N ALA A 26 -4.09 -4.38 19.72
CA ALA A 26 -2.74 -4.52 20.27
C ALA A 26 -2.62 -3.79 21.62
N ARG A 27 -3.10 -2.54 21.70
CA ARG A 27 -3.14 -1.77 22.97
C ARG A 27 -3.92 -2.48 24.06
N LYS A 28 -5.10 -3.04 23.72
CA LYS A 28 -5.91 -3.84 24.66
C LYS A 28 -5.20 -5.08 25.19
N ARG A 29 -4.15 -5.54 24.51
CA ARG A 29 -3.30 -6.68 24.90
C ARG A 29 -1.96 -6.24 25.50
N GLY A 30 -1.81 -4.96 25.84
CA GLY A 30 -0.64 -4.43 26.54
C GLY A 30 0.49 -3.90 25.64
N ALA A 31 0.28 -3.79 24.32
CA ALA A 31 1.27 -3.19 23.44
C ALA A 31 1.21 -1.66 23.49
N ASP A 32 2.38 -1.01 23.52
CA ASP A 32 2.50 0.43 23.30
C ASP A 32 2.51 0.75 21.79
N VAL A 33 1.76 1.78 21.40
CA VAL A 33 1.76 2.29 20.02
C VAL A 33 2.07 3.78 20.06
N ILE A 34 3.34 4.11 19.80
CA ILE A 34 3.92 5.46 19.93
C ILE A 34 4.05 6.08 18.53
N LEU A 35 3.11 6.95 18.19
CA LEU A 35 3.10 7.64 16.89
C LEU A 35 4.00 8.89 16.91
N ARG A 36 4.41 9.33 15.71
CA ARG A 36 5.25 10.53 15.50
C ARG A 36 6.54 10.45 16.32
N ASN A 37 7.21 9.30 16.25
CA ASN A 37 8.43 9.04 16.98
C ASN A 37 9.37 8.21 16.10
N ARG A 38 9.98 8.86 15.12
CA ARG A 38 10.80 8.16 14.12
C ARG A 38 12.04 7.58 14.79
N VAL A 39 12.44 6.38 14.35
CA VAL A 39 13.75 5.80 14.67
C VAL A 39 14.81 6.54 13.86
N VAL A 40 15.84 7.06 14.52
CA VAL A 40 16.93 7.81 13.87
C VAL A 40 18.23 7.01 13.83
N GLU A 41 18.40 6.02 14.70
CA GLU A 41 19.59 5.18 14.78
C GLU A 41 19.27 3.84 15.45
N LEU A 42 19.92 2.77 15.01
CA LEU A 42 19.90 1.45 15.63
C LEU A 42 21.33 1.05 16.01
N LYS A 43 21.55 0.70 17.28
CA LYS A 43 22.84 0.19 17.76
C LYS A 43 22.67 -1.20 18.33
N GLN A 44 23.39 -2.16 17.77
CA GLN A 44 23.45 -3.49 18.34
C GLN A 44 24.31 -3.48 19.60
N ARG A 45 23.81 -4.10 20.66
CA ARG A 45 24.47 -4.23 21.95
C ARG A 45 25.29 -5.52 22.00
N ALA A 46 26.29 -5.57 22.88
CA ALA A 46 27.14 -6.75 23.06
C ALA A 46 26.37 -7.97 23.59
N ASP A 47 25.23 -7.76 24.25
CA ASP A 47 24.32 -8.81 24.75
C ASP A 47 23.39 -9.36 23.66
N GLY A 48 23.48 -8.85 22.42
CA GLY A 48 22.64 -9.23 21.29
C GLY A 48 21.36 -8.40 21.15
N GLY A 49 21.02 -7.54 22.12
CA GLY A 49 19.90 -6.62 22.03
C GLY A 49 20.21 -5.35 21.23
N TRP A 50 19.31 -4.36 21.33
CA TRP A 50 19.36 -3.13 20.56
C TRP A 50 19.10 -1.90 21.43
N ASP A 51 19.89 -0.85 21.23
CA ASP A 51 19.54 0.51 21.60
C ASP A 51 18.92 1.19 20.37
N ILE A 52 17.63 1.53 20.46
CA ILE A 52 16.84 2.17 19.42
C ILE A 52 16.74 3.66 19.77
N VAL A 53 17.46 4.50 19.03
CA VAL A 53 17.39 5.96 19.23
C VAL A 53 16.20 6.48 18.44
N THR A 54 15.29 7.18 19.11
CA THR A 54 14.12 7.81 18.49
C THR A 54 14.09 9.30 18.78
N GLU A 55 13.25 10.04 18.07
CA GLU A 55 13.07 11.49 18.27
C GLU A 55 12.56 11.86 19.67
N LYS A 56 11.93 10.93 20.40
CA LYS A 56 11.41 11.13 21.75
C LYS A 56 12.19 10.41 22.84
N GLY A 57 13.37 9.88 22.51
CA GLY A 57 14.26 9.20 23.46
C GLY A 57 14.69 7.80 23.00
N ALA A 58 15.51 7.15 23.82
CA ALA A 58 16.00 5.81 23.51
C ALA A 58 15.05 4.73 24.06
N ILE A 59 14.93 3.63 23.32
CA ILE A 59 14.21 2.42 23.72
C ILE A 59 15.20 1.25 23.64
N VAL A 60 15.17 0.36 24.63
CA VAL A 60 15.97 -0.88 24.62
C VAL A 60 15.04 -2.04 24.26
N ALA A 61 15.46 -2.89 23.32
CA ALA A 61 14.71 -4.09 22.94
C ALA A 61 15.65 -5.25 22.63
N GLU A 62 15.19 -6.48 22.89
CA GLU A 62 15.91 -7.70 22.47
C GLU A 62 15.85 -7.90 20.96
N HIS A 63 14.73 -7.51 20.34
CA HIS A 63 14.47 -7.68 18.91
C HIS A 63 13.88 -6.42 18.29
N VAL A 64 14.24 -6.18 17.03
CA VAL A 64 13.70 -5.09 16.21
C VAL A 64 13.11 -5.69 14.93
N VAL A 65 11.86 -5.34 14.62
CA VAL A 65 11.20 -5.72 13.37
C VAL A 65 11.07 -4.48 12.49
N ASN A 66 11.71 -4.50 11.31
CA ASN A 66 11.57 -3.43 10.33
C ASN A 66 10.28 -3.61 9.53
N ALA A 67 9.27 -2.81 9.86
CA ALA A 67 8.01 -2.69 9.12
C ALA A 67 7.86 -1.28 8.50
N GLY A 68 8.96 -0.68 8.05
CA GLY A 68 9.06 0.73 7.65
C GLY A 68 8.46 1.09 6.29
N GLY A 69 7.81 0.16 5.56
CA GLY A 69 7.21 0.44 4.25
C GLY A 69 8.18 1.11 3.28
N LEU A 70 7.81 2.30 2.78
CA LEU A 70 8.65 3.12 1.87
C LEU A 70 10.04 3.45 2.44
N TRP A 71 10.18 3.47 3.76
CA TRP A 71 11.44 3.76 4.47
C TRP A 71 12.19 2.49 4.91
N ALA A 72 11.69 1.30 4.56
CA ALA A 72 12.29 0.04 5.03
C ALA A 72 13.78 -0.05 4.68
N LYS A 73 14.18 0.36 3.46
CA LYS A 73 15.59 0.40 3.05
C LYS A 73 16.43 1.32 3.95
N GLN A 74 16.00 2.55 4.17
CA GLN A 74 16.70 3.51 5.05
C GLN A 74 16.82 3.00 6.49
N VAL A 75 15.77 2.36 7.03
CA VAL A 75 15.81 1.73 8.36
C VAL A 75 16.74 0.51 8.37
N GLY A 76 16.76 -0.29 7.31
CA GLY A 76 17.67 -1.43 7.17
C GLY A 76 19.14 -1.01 7.21
N LEU A 77 19.48 0.09 6.53
CA LEU A 77 20.83 0.65 6.52
C LEU A 77 21.29 1.07 7.94
N MET A 78 20.38 1.49 8.82
CA MET A 78 20.72 1.76 10.24
C MET A 78 21.22 0.51 10.97
N ALA A 79 20.79 -0.69 10.54
CA ALA A 79 21.24 -1.97 11.04
C ALA A 79 22.36 -2.60 10.19
N GLY A 80 22.92 -1.86 9.22
CA GLY A 80 23.96 -2.34 8.30
C GLY A 80 23.46 -3.31 7.23
N VAL A 81 22.15 -3.34 6.96
CA VAL A 81 21.54 -4.22 5.96
C VAL A 81 20.97 -3.39 4.81
N ASP A 82 21.50 -3.60 3.60
CA ASP A 82 20.92 -3.01 2.40
C ASP A 82 19.79 -3.91 1.85
N LEU A 83 18.55 -3.48 2.04
CA LEU A 83 17.38 -4.25 1.61
C LEU A 83 17.12 -4.04 0.11
N PRO A 84 16.91 -5.11 -0.67
CA PRO A 84 16.67 -5.03 -2.12
C PRO A 84 15.21 -4.63 -2.44
N VAL A 85 14.76 -3.51 -1.89
CA VAL A 85 13.42 -2.94 -2.07
C VAL A 85 13.53 -1.50 -2.55
N THR A 86 12.60 -1.10 -3.41
CA THR A 86 12.53 0.25 -3.97
C THR A 86 11.06 0.64 -4.16
N PRO A 87 10.66 1.88 -3.82
CA PRO A 87 9.31 2.33 -4.11
C PRO A 87 9.03 2.42 -5.62
N MET A 88 7.78 2.18 -5.98
CA MET A 88 7.29 2.27 -7.35
C MET A 88 5.98 3.05 -7.38
N GLU A 89 5.78 3.81 -8.46
CA GLU A 89 4.52 4.47 -8.74
C GLU A 89 3.49 3.48 -9.25
N HIS A 90 2.27 3.53 -8.71
CA HIS A 90 1.13 2.73 -9.14
C HIS A 90 -0.15 3.57 -9.09
N HIS A 91 -0.99 3.48 -10.12
CA HIS A 91 -2.23 4.25 -10.23
C HIS A 91 -3.48 3.40 -10.09
N TYR A 92 -4.47 4.00 -9.43
CA TYR A 92 -5.87 3.62 -9.57
C TYR A 92 -6.73 4.88 -9.73
N PHE A 93 -7.88 4.70 -10.34
CA PHE A 93 -8.88 5.71 -10.59
C PHE A 93 -10.13 5.37 -9.80
N VAL A 94 -10.85 6.39 -9.36
CA VAL A 94 -12.16 6.25 -8.74
C VAL A 94 -13.13 7.05 -9.58
N THR A 95 -14.20 6.41 -10.02
CA THR A 95 -15.22 7.08 -10.82
C THR A 95 -16.21 7.82 -9.94
N GLU A 96 -17.03 8.67 -10.56
CA GLU A 96 -18.30 9.08 -9.98
C GLU A 96 -19.30 7.90 -9.90
N ASP A 97 -20.49 8.17 -9.37
CA ASP A 97 -21.58 7.19 -9.34
C ASP A 97 -21.95 6.77 -10.77
N ILE A 98 -21.99 5.46 -11.02
CA ILE A 98 -22.39 4.88 -12.30
C ILE A 98 -23.81 4.32 -12.12
N PRO A 99 -24.82 4.77 -12.89
CA PRO A 99 -26.22 4.36 -12.71
C PRO A 99 -26.43 2.84 -12.71
N GLU A 100 -25.73 2.13 -13.59
CA GLU A 100 -25.76 0.69 -13.73
C GLU A 100 -25.25 -0.02 -12.48
N VAL A 101 -24.18 0.51 -11.87
CA VAL A 101 -23.61 0.00 -10.61
C VAL A 101 -24.51 0.33 -9.44
N ALA A 102 -25.08 1.53 -9.41
CA ALA A 102 -26.00 1.98 -8.38
C ALA A 102 -27.32 1.18 -8.34
N ALA A 103 -27.72 0.60 -9.48
CA ALA A 103 -28.93 -0.20 -9.62
C ALA A 103 -28.75 -1.68 -9.22
N LEU A 104 -27.53 -2.12 -8.88
CA LEU A 104 -27.28 -3.51 -8.49
C LEU A 104 -27.77 -3.80 -7.07
N ASP A 105 -28.45 -4.93 -6.91
CA ASP A 105 -28.88 -5.44 -5.59
C ASP A 105 -27.71 -6.00 -4.74
N LYS A 106 -26.57 -6.26 -5.38
CA LYS A 106 -25.36 -6.82 -4.77
C LYS A 106 -24.14 -6.09 -5.28
N GLU A 107 -23.10 -6.07 -4.45
CA GLU A 107 -21.81 -5.52 -4.83
C GLU A 107 -21.22 -6.26 -6.04
N LEU A 108 -20.60 -5.52 -6.96
CA LEU A 108 -19.80 -6.11 -8.03
C LEU A 108 -18.66 -6.92 -7.43
N GLY A 109 -18.48 -8.12 -7.96
CA GLY A 109 -17.28 -8.90 -7.66
C GLY A 109 -16.03 -8.13 -8.09
N LEU A 110 -14.97 -8.25 -7.30
CA LEU A 110 -13.64 -7.81 -7.73
C LEU A 110 -13.26 -8.59 -8.99
N ALA A 111 -12.76 -7.89 -9.99
CA ALA A 111 -12.30 -8.47 -11.24
C ALA A 111 -10.83 -8.14 -11.45
N VAL A 112 -10.05 -9.12 -11.89
CA VAL A 112 -8.67 -8.92 -12.35
C VAL A 112 -8.61 -9.32 -13.82
N ASP A 113 -8.27 -8.37 -14.69
CA ASP A 113 -7.97 -8.61 -16.09
C ASP A 113 -6.45 -8.73 -16.28
N LEU A 114 -5.98 -9.97 -16.33
CA LEU A 114 -4.56 -10.28 -16.50
C LEU A 114 -4.03 -9.87 -17.88
N ASP A 115 -4.85 -9.95 -18.93
CA ASP A 115 -4.44 -9.60 -20.31
C ASP A 115 -4.43 -8.08 -20.52
N GLY A 116 -5.38 -7.39 -19.88
CA GLY A 116 -5.52 -5.93 -19.89
C GLY A 116 -4.68 -5.22 -18.85
N PHE A 117 -3.97 -5.96 -17.98
CA PHE A 117 -3.16 -5.40 -16.90
C PHE A 117 -3.97 -4.47 -16.00
N SER A 118 -5.17 -4.89 -15.58
CA SER A 118 -6.04 -4.06 -14.76
C SER A 118 -6.80 -4.86 -13.70
N TYR A 119 -7.28 -4.17 -12.67
CA TYR A 119 -8.20 -4.71 -11.70
C TYR A 119 -9.30 -3.69 -11.41
N LEU A 120 -10.50 -4.19 -11.16
CA LEU A 120 -11.68 -3.38 -10.90
C LEU A 120 -12.40 -3.90 -9.67
N ARG A 121 -12.88 -3.00 -8.82
CA ARG A 121 -13.82 -3.31 -7.74
C ARG A 121 -14.86 -2.21 -7.64
N GLN A 122 -16.00 -2.52 -7.02
CA GLN A 122 -16.95 -1.47 -6.66
C GLN A 122 -16.33 -0.52 -5.62
N GLU A 123 -16.54 0.77 -5.81
CA GLU A 123 -16.25 1.81 -4.82
C GLU A 123 -17.52 2.67 -4.69
N ARG A 124 -18.22 2.52 -3.58
CA ARG A 124 -19.55 3.13 -3.36
C ARG A 124 -20.53 2.73 -4.47
N LYS A 125 -21.00 3.69 -5.27
CA LYS A 125 -21.90 3.47 -6.41
C LYS A 125 -21.19 3.61 -7.76
N GLY A 126 -19.86 3.73 -7.74
CA GLY A 126 -19.00 3.69 -8.91
C GLY A 126 -18.02 2.54 -8.80
N VAL A 127 -16.86 2.69 -9.44
CA VAL A 127 -15.79 1.70 -9.43
C VAL A 127 -14.45 2.32 -9.08
N LEU A 128 -13.58 1.51 -8.48
CA LEU A 128 -12.15 1.73 -8.47
C LEU A 128 -11.52 0.84 -9.54
N LEU A 129 -10.76 1.45 -10.45
CA LEU A 129 -10.03 0.78 -11.51
C LEU A 129 -8.53 1.04 -11.34
N GLY A 130 -7.74 0.01 -11.07
CA GLY A 130 -6.28 0.08 -11.09
C GLY A 130 -5.70 -0.55 -12.35
N VAL A 131 -4.51 -0.08 -12.73
CA VAL A 131 -3.74 -0.59 -13.87
C VAL A 131 -2.34 -0.99 -13.45
N TYR A 132 -1.83 -2.08 -13.99
CA TYR A 132 -0.44 -2.49 -13.84
C TYR A 132 0.37 -1.93 -15.01
N GLU A 133 1.18 -0.92 -14.72
CA GLU A 133 1.94 -0.17 -15.72
C GLU A 133 3.01 -1.04 -16.37
N GLN A 134 2.98 -1.21 -17.70
CA GLN A 134 4.03 -1.92 -18.42
C GLN A 134 5.32 -1.10 -18.56
N ASN A 135 5.21 0.22 -18.40
CA ASN A 135 6.34 1.14 -18.27
C ASN A 135 6.51 1.52 -16.78
N PRO A 136 7.18 0.68 -15.96
CA PRO A 136 7.31 0.88 -14.54
C PRO A 136 8.19 2.10 -14.23
N LYS A 137 7.81 2.85 -13.20
CA LYS A 137 8.55 4.02 -12.74
C LYS A 137 8.92 3.88 -11.26
N HIS A 138 10.21 3.75 -11.02
CA HIS A 138 10.77 3.79 -9.67
C HIS A 138 10.66 5.20 -9.10
N TRP A 139 10.45 5.29 -7.80
CA TRP A 139 10.33 6.55 -7.08
C TRP A 139 11.26 6.51 -5.86
N ASN A 140 12.10 7.52 -5.69
CA ASN A 140 13.02 7.66 -4.55
C ASN A 140 13.77 6.35 -4.19
N MET A 141 14.61 5.85 -5.11
CA MET A 141 15.29 4.54 -4.98
C MET A 141 16.23 4.40 -3.77
N ASP A 142 16.69 5.52 -3.22
CA ASP A 142 17.52 5.57 -2.02
C ASP A 142 16.68 5.68 -0.73
N GLY A 143 15.36 5.77 -0.87
CA GLY A 143 14.38 5.88 0.19
C GLY A 143 13.56 7.16 0.12
N ALA A 144 12.30 7.07 0.54
CA ALA A 144 11.39 8.21 0.52
C ALA A 144 11.83 9.33 1.48
N PRO A 145 11.48 10.59 1.20
CA PRO A 145 11.62 11.68 2.17
C PRO A 145 10.92 11.30 3.48
N TRP A 146 11.55 11.61 4.61
CA TRP A 146 11.01 11.21 5.91
C TRP A 146 9.75 11.98 6.34
N ASP A 147 9.54 13.14 5.76
CA ASP A 147 8.38 14.00 5.93
C ASP A 147 7.26 13.69 4.92
N TYR A 148 7.47 12.75 4.01
CA TYR A 148 6.42 12.27 3.12
C TYR A 148 5.36 11.48 3.89
N GLY A 149 4.09 11.79 3.69
CA GLY A 149 2.99 11.02 4.29
C GLY A 149 1.65 11.71 4.17
N ILE A 150 0.58 10.93 3.95
CA ILE A 150 -0.76 11.45 3.65
C ILE A 150 -0.74 12.37 2.41
N GLU A 151 0.10 11.99 1.44
CA GLU A 151 0.26 12.65 0.15
C GLU A 151 0.15 11.60 -0.96
N LEU A 152 -0.20 12.05 -2.17
CA LEU A 152 -0.18 11.23 -3.37
C LEU A 152 0.84 11.82 -4.34
N ILE A 153 1.44 10.94 -5.15
CA ILE A 153 2.25 11.36 -6.29
C ILE A 153 1.30 11.93 -7.35
N PRO A 154 1.64 13.04 -8.03
CA PRO A 154 0.84 13.57 -9.12
C PRO A 154 0.60 12.51 -10.20
N GLU A 155 -0.58 12.52 -10.79
CA GLU A 155 -0.96 11.59 -11.82
C GLU A 155 -0.11 11.75 -13.10
N ASP A 156 0.18 10.62 -13.74
CA ASP A 156 0.90 10.55 -15.01
C ASP A 156 0.03 9.82 -16.05
N ILE A 157 -1.05 10.49 -16.46
CA ILE A 157 -2.10 9.91 -17.31
C ILE A 157 -1.52 9.42 -18.64
N ASP A 158 -0.59 10.16 -19.24
CA ASP A 158 0.03 9.79 -20.51
C ASP A 158 0.77 8.45 -20.40
N ARG A 159 1.48 8.21 -19.28
CA ARG A 159 2.21 6.96 -19.04
C ARG A 159 1.30 5.74 -18.96
N ILE A 160 0.09 5.91 -18.41
CA ILE A 160 -0.86 4.82 -18.12
C ILE A 160 -2.02 4.73 -19.12
N SER A 161 -2.06 5.63 -20.11
CA SER A 161 -3.11 5.69 -21.12
C SER A 161 -3.28 4.38 -21.92
N PRO A 162 -2.21 3.65 -22.32
CA PRO A 162 -2.38 2.40 -23.06
C PRO A 162 -3.13 1.31 -22.28
N GLU A 163 -2.81 1.12 -21.01
CA GLU A 163 -3.48 0.17 -20.12
C GLU A 163 -4.89 0.64 -19.77
N LEU A 164 -5.07 1.94 -19.56
CA LEU A 164 -6.39 2.52 -19.31
C LEU A 164 -7.33 2.30 -20.50
N ALA A 165 -6.86 2.51 -21.73
CA ALA A 165 -7.67 2.25 -22.93
C ALA A 165 -8.12 0.78 -23.02
N LYS A 166 -7.23 -0.17 -22.72
CA LYS A 166 -7.59 -1.60 -22.66
C LYS A 166 -8.60 -1.89 -21.56
N ALA A 167 -8.47 -1.25 -20.41
CA ALA A 167 -9.44 -1.38 -19.32
C ALA A 167 -10.83 -0.86 -19.71
N TYR A 168 -10.91 0.27 -20.43
CA TYR A 168 -12.17 0.78 -20.99
C TYR A 168 -12.81 -0.20 -21.99
N GLU A 169 -12.01 -0.85 -22.85
CA GLU A 169 -12.52 -1.90 -23.75
C GLU A 169 -13.03 -3.12 -22.97
N ARG A 170 -12.38 -3.47 -21.85
CA ARG A 170 -12.74 -4.62 -21.01
C ARG A 170 -14.00 -4.39 -20.19
N PHE A 171 -14.16 -3.18 -19.66
CA PHE A 171 -15.25 -2.79 -18.77
C PHE A 171 -16.05 -1.64 -19.42
N PRO A 172 -16.83 -1.92 -20.49
CA PRO A 172 -17.63 -0.91 -21.16
C PRO A 172 -18.91 -0.66 -20.35
N CYS A 173 -18.81 0.22 -19.36
CA CYS A 173 -19.94 0.76 -18.62
C CYS A 173 -19.70 2.24 -18.34
#